data_AF-A0A5E6N1B6-F1
#
_entry.id   AF-A0A5E6N1B6-F1
#
_cell.length_a   1.000
_cell.length_b   1.000
_cell.length_c   1.000
_cell.angle_alpha   90.00
_cell.angle_beta   90.00
_cell.angle_gamma   90.00
#
_symmetry.space_group_name_H-M   'P 1'
#
loop_
_entity.id
_entity.type
_entity.pdbx_description
1 polymer ?
#
loop_
_entity_poly.entity_id
_entity_poly.type
_entity_poly.pdbx_seq_one_letter_code
_entity_poly.pdbx_strand_id
1 'polypeptide(L)'
;MQTQGFKKNAKEYLKEFATSQSDWLKALIYEVIETNGNISNDKKKKIFDSLKDDTALAIDEPNISASTSDKEILLISLEHIQGVNALKQNQTIKFNNSVTILYGLNGAGKSSYFKILNEIVGGNQKKEILSNIYLDTPQTIDVNIFI
;
A
#
# COMPACT_ATOMS: atom_id res chain seq x y z
N MET A 1 27.13 -8.46 -17.11
CA MET A 1 26.27 -7.70 -16.17
C MET A 1 24.99 -7.36 -16.90
N GLN A 2 23.89 -8.06 -16.60
CA GLN A 2 22.59 -7.68 -17.14
C GLN A 2 22.09 -6.48 -16.35
N THR A 3 21.91 -5.35 -17.03
CA THR A 3 21.20 -4.18 -16.52
C THR A 3 19.76 -4.57 -16.26
N GLN A 4 19.36 -4.66 -15.00
CA GLN A 4 17.96 -4.68 -14.58
C GLN A 4 17.29 -3.42 -15.12
N GLY A 5 16.42 -3.58 -16.12
CA GLY A 5 15.69 -2.47 -16.72
C GLY A 5 14.83 -1.77 -15.66
N PHE A 6 14.79 -0.44 -15.68
CA PHE A 6 13.86 0.32 -14.83
C PHE A 6 12.42 -0.13 -15.13
N LYS A 7 11.75 -0.62 -14.09
CA LYS A 7 10.37 -1.13 -14.14
C LYS A 7 9.42 0.04 -14.40
N LYS A 8 8.60 -0.01 -15.46
CA LYS A 8 7.81 1.17 -15.89
C LYS A 8 6.53 1.38 -15.09
N ASN A 9 5.98 0.33 -14.48
CA ASN A 9 4.74 0.41 -13.70
C ASN A 9 4.60 -0.74 -12.69
N ALA A 10 3.61 -0.63 -11.79
CA ALA A 10 3.37 -1.62 -10.72
C ALA A 10 2.99 -3.02 -11.25
N LYS A 11 2.27 -3.12 -12.39
CA LYS A 11 1.87 -4.42 -12.95
C LYS A 11 3.08 -5.20 -13.47
N GLU A 12 4.03 -4.52 -14.13
CA GLU A 12 5.29 -5.14 -14.57
C GLU A 12 6.10 -5.66 -13.38
N TYR A 13 6.20 -4.87 -12.30
CA TYR A 13 6.85 -5.31 -11.06
C TYR A 13 6.19 -6.57 -10.49
N LEU A 14 4.87 -6.58 -10.37
CA LEU A 14 4.12 -7.72 -9.83
C LEU A 14 4.30 -8.97 -10.69
N LYS A 15 4.24 -8.83 -12.02
CA LYS A 15 4.44 -9.95 -12.95
C LYS A 15 5.83 -10.57 -12.82
N GLU A 16 6.86 -9.75 -12.75
CA GLU A 16 8.23 -10.22 -12.53
C GLU A 16 8.37 -10.90 -11.16
N PHE A 17 7.85 -10.26 -10.10
CA PHE A 17 7.88 -10.81 -8.74
C PHE A 17 7.27 -12.21 -8.69
N ALA A 18 6.12 -12.40 -9.34
CA ALA A 18 5.38 -13.67 -9.42
C ALA A 18 6.18 -14.83 -10.03
N THR A 19 7.14 -14.57 -10.93
CA THR A 19 7.92 -15.62 -11.61
C THR A 19 8.73 -16.49 -10.66
N SER A 20 9.12 -15.94 -9.51
CA SER A 20 9.94 -16.61 -8.48
C SER A 20 9.12 -17.15 -7.30
N GLN A 21 7.79 -17.03 -7.33
CA GLN A 21 6.90 -17.42 -6.25
C GLN A 21 6.27 -18.81 -6.47
N SER A 22 5.73 -19.37 -5.38
CA SER A 22 4.88 -20.56 -5.42
C SER A 22 3.63 -20.36 -6.27
N ASP A 23 3.06 -21.46 -6.76
CA ASP A 23 1.97 -21.43 -7.74
C ASP A 23 0.70 -20.75 -7.23
N TRP A 24 0.33 -20.94 -5.95
CA TRP A 24 -0.79 -20.22 -5.35
C TRP A 24 -0.58 -18.70 -5.36
N LEU A 25 0.65 -18.23 -5.08
CA LEU A 25 0.97 -16.80 -5.01
C LEU A 25 1.10 -16.20 -6.40
N LYS A 26 1.68 -16.95 -7.34
CA LYS A 26 1.72 -16.59 -8.76
C LYS A 26 0.32 -16.44 -9.34
N ALA A 27 -0.57 -17.40 -9.08
CA ALA A 27 -1.98 -17.34 -9.48
C ALA A 27 -2.70 -16.13 -8.87
N LEU A 28 -2.45 -15.84 -7.59
CA LEU A 28 -3.01 -14.66 -6.92
C LEU A 28 -2.55 -13.36 -7.57
N ILE A 29 -1.25 -13.22 -7.81
CA ILE A 29 -0.68 -12.01 -8.42
C ILE A 29 -1.22 -11.80 -9.83
N TYR A 30 -1.31 -12.86 -10.64
CA TYR A 30 -1.83 -12.77 -12.01
C TYR A 30 -3.31 -12.38 -12.03
N GLU A 31 -4.12 -12.97 -11.13
CA GLU A 31 -5.51 -12.57 -10.97
C GLU A 31 -5.64 -11.10 -10.54
N VAL A 32 -4.79 -10.60 -9.64
CA VAL A 32 -4.75 -9.18 -9.24
C VAL A 32 -4.43 -8.28 -10.44
N ILE A 33 -3.49 -8.67 -11.29
CA ILE A 33 -3.08 -7.90 -12.47
C ILE A 33 -4.24 -7.77 -13.48
N GLU A 34 -4.93 -8.87 -13.75
CA GLU A 34 -6.07 -8.94 -14.70
C GLU A 34 -7.31 -8.20 -14.17
N THR A 35 -7.64 -8.41 -12.89
CA THR A 35 -8.87 -7.86 -12.28
C THR A 35 -8.70 -6.46 -11.67
N ASN A 36 -7.49 -5.88 -11.72
CA ASN A 36 -7.12 -4.67 -10.98
C ASN A 36 -7.46 -4.76 -9.48
N GLY A 37 -7.17 -5.92 -8.88
CA GLY A 37 -7.40 -6.18 -7.45
C GLY A 37 -8.82 -6.62 -7.07
N ASN A 38 -9.78 -6.64 -8.02
CA ASN A 38 -11.13 -7.12 -7.76
C ASN A 38 -11.24 -8.66 -7.86
N ILE A 39 -10.70 -9.36 -6.87
CA ILE A 39 -10.68 -10.83 -6.85
C ILE A 39 -12.01 -11.37 -6.29
N SER A 40 -12.68 -12.21 -7.08
CA SER A 40 -13.92 -12.89 -6.66
C SER A 40 -13.71 -13.85 -5.50
N ASN A 41 -14.74 -14.04 -4.67
CA ASN A 41 -14.68 -14.95 -3.52
C ASN A 41 -14.42 -16.41 -3.93
N ASP A 42 -14.97 -16.85 -5.06
CA ASP A 42 -14.74 -18.20 -5.59
C ASP A 42 -13.28 -18.41 -5.97
N LYS A 43 -12.65 -17.40 -6.59
CA LYS A 43 -11.24 -17.47 -6.94
C LYS A 43 -10.34 -17.41 -5.71
N LYS A 44 -10.66 -16.56 -4.72
CA LYS A 44 -9.97 -16.54 -3.42
C LYS A 44 -9.99 -17.91 -2.76
N LYS A 45 -11.14 -18.59 -2.76
CA LYS A 45 -11.29 -19.93 -2.19
C LYS A 45 -10.39 -20.93 -2.93
N LYS A 46 -10.42 -20.97 -4.26
CA LYS A 46 -9.56 -21.87 -5.05
C LYS A 46 -8.06 -21.64 -4.79
N ILE A 47 -7.63 -20.38 -4.71
CA ILE A 47 -6.23 -20.02 -4.41
C ILE A 47 -5.87 -20.47 -2.99
N PHE A 48 -6.77 -20.29 -2.03
CA PHE A 48 -6.57 -20.74 -0.65
C PHE A 48 -6.47 -22.25 -0.52
N ASP A 49 -7.33 -22.99 -1.23
CA ASP A 49 -7.29 -24.46 -1.26
C ASP A 49 -5.94 -24.94 -1.84
N SER A 50 -5.41 -24.26 -2.86
CA SER A 50 -4.07 -24.52 -3.42
C SER A 50 -2.93 -24.19 -2.45
N LEU A 51 -3.02 -23.08 -1.71
CA LEU A 51 -2.06 -22.76 -0.64
C LEU A 51 -2.02 -23.87 0.43
N LYS A 52 -3.16 -24.48 0.74
CA LYS A 52 -3.30 -25.46 1.83
C LYS A 52 -2.91 -26.87 1.41
N ASP A 53 -3.44 -27.33 0.28
CA ASP A 53 -3.42 -28.74 -0.11
C ASP A 53 -2.66 -28.97 -1.45
N ASP A 54 -1.94 -27.95 -1.95
CA ASP A 54 -1.16 -27.95 -3.20
C ASP A 54 -1.96 -28.41 -4.43
N THR A 55 -3.26 -28.07 -4.44
CA THR A 55 -4.16 -28.39 -5.55
C THR A 55 -3.72 -27.63 -6.80
N ALA A 56 -3.74 -28.31 -7.95
CA ALA A 56 -3.39 -27.70 -9.23
C ALA A 56 -4.27 -26.48 -9.57
N LEU A 57 -3.62 -25.39 -9.97
CA LEU A 57 -4.29 -24.17 -10.45
C LEU A 57 -3.97 -23.96 -11.93
N ALA A 58 -4.97 -23.48 -12.68
CA ALA A 58 -4.72 -22.89 -13.98
C ALA A 58 -4.06 -21.52 -13.79
N ILE A 59 -2.82 -21.37 -14.27
CA ILE A 59 -2.04 -20.14 -14.19
C ILE A 59 -1.79 -19.66 -15.62
N ASP A 60 -2.61 -18.70 -16.03
CA ASP A 60 -2.44 -18.03 -17.31
C ASP A 60 -1.67 -16.73 -17.08
N GLU A 61 -0.56 -16.57 -17.80
CA GLU A 61 0.29 -15.39 -17.67
C GLU A 61 -0.45 -14.14 -18.18
N PRO A 62 -0.56 -13.07 -17.38
CA PRO A 62 -1.33 -11.90 -17.74
C PRO A 62 -0.66 -11.12 -18.87
N ASN A 63 -1.49 -10.64 -19.80
CA ASN A 63 -1.02 -9.79 -20.89
C ASN A 63 -1.06 -8.34 -20.44
N ILE A 64 0.08 -7.84 -19.98
CA ILE A 64 0.24 -6.43 -19.62
C ILE A 64 0.37 -5.64 -20.93
N SER A 65 -0.75 -5.34 -21.57
CA SER A 65 -0.77 -4.28 -22.58
C SER A 65 -0.33 -3.00 -21.90
N ALA A 66 0.62 -2.28 -22.49
CA ALA A 66 1.03 -0.96 -22.01
C ALA A 66 -0.10 0.05 -22.23
N SER A 67 -1.18 -0.04 -21.46
CA SER A 67 -2.14 1.04 -21.33
C SER A 67 -1.47 2.11 -20.49
N THR A 68 -0.85 3.09 -21.15
CA THR A 68 -0.48 4.36 -20.53
C THR A 68 -1.77 5.06 -20.15
N SER A 69 -2.31 4.69 -18.99
CA SER A 69 -3.33 5.49 -18.33
C SER A 69 -2.62 6.74 -17.85
N ASP A 70 -2.77 7.86 -18.56
CA ASP A 70 -2.28 9.20 -18.16
C ASP A 70 -3.01 9.76 -16.92
N LYS A 71 -3.63 8.89 -16.12
CA LYS A 71 -4.29 9.27 -14.87
C LYS A 71 -3.22 9.54 -13.83
N GLU A 72 -3.07 10.82 -13.53
CA GLU A 72 -2.30 11.29 -12.40
C GLU A 72 -2.93 10.80 -11.09
N ILE A 73 -2.11 10.27 -10.19
CA ILE A 73 -2.52 9.93 -8.82
C ILE A 73 -2.03 11.07 -7.93
N LEU A 74 -2.95 11.77 -7.28
CA LEU A 74 -2.65 12.94 -6.46
C LEU A 74 -3.05 12.66 -5.02
N LEU A 75 -2.12 12.81 -4.08
CA LEU A 75 -2.49 12.80 -2.67
C LEU A 75 -3.24 14.09 -2.35
N ILE A 76 -4.52 14.00 -1.97
CA ILE A 76 -5.39 15.15 -1.73
C ILE A 76 -5.30 15.59 -0.27
N SER A 77 -5.50 14.65 0.65
CA SER A 77 -5.42 14.94 2.09
C SER A 77 -5.18 13.71 2.95
N LEU A 78 -4.67 13.95 4.15
CA LEU A 78 -4.53 12.97 5.22
C LEU A 78 -5.27 13.51 6.43
N GLU A 79 -6.25 12.77 6.93
CA GLU A 79 -6.98 13.07 8.15
C GLU A 79 -6.57 12.09 9.25
N HIS A 80 -5.98 12.61 10.32
CA HIS A 80 -5.73 11.87 11.55
C HIS A 80 -6.94 12.03 12.46
N ILE A 81 -7.73 10.96 12.60
CA ILE A 81 -8.86 10.92 13.53
C ILE A 81 -8.30 10.73 14.94
N GLN A 82 -7.56 9.65 15.20
CA GLN A 82 -6.96 9.35 16.51
C GLN A 82 -5.83 8.31 16.47
N GLY A 83 -5.20 8.12 17.64
CA GLY A 83 -4.32 6.96 17.90
C GLY A 83 -2.87 7.08 17.43
N VAL A 84 -2.45 8.20 16.84
CA VAL A 84 -1.06 8.37 16.34
C VAL A 84 -0.24 9.33 17.20
N ASN A 85 0.68 8.78 17.99
CA ASN A 85 1.56 9.52 18.91
C ASN A 85 0.75 10.57 19.69
N ALA A 86 1.32 11.74 19.99
CA ALA A 86 0.61 12.88 20.56
C ALA A 86 0.04 13.84 19.50
N LEU A 87 -0.36 13.33 18.31
CA LEU A 87 -1.02 14.19 17.32
C LEU A 87 -2.40 14.62 17.81
N LYS A 88 -2.77 15.85 17.46
CA LYS A 88 -4.12 16.36 17.73
C LYS A 88 -5.14 15.54 16.95
N GLN A 89 -6.19 15.08 17.64
CA GLN A 89 -7.30 14.37 17.00
C GLN A 89 -8.05 15.27 16.01
N ASN A 90 -8.63 14.64 14.99
CA ASN A 90 -9.40 15.29 13.92
C ASN A 90 -8.61 16.41 13.21
N GLN A 91 -7.30 16.18 12.97
CA GLN A 91 -6.49 17.09 12.16
C GLN A 91 -6.37 16.58 10.73
N THR A 92 -6.53 17.50 9.77
CA THR A 92 -6.36 17.21 8.34
C THR A 92 -5.19 18.00 7.77
N ILE A 93 -4.28 17.32 7.09
CA ILE A 93 -3.30 17.93 6.18
C ILE A 93 -3.88 17.89 4.77
N LYS A 94 -4.05 19.06 4.16
CA LYS A 94 -4.37 19.17 2.73
C LYS A 94 -3.06 19.32 1.96
N PHE A 95 -2.84 18.45 0.97
CA PHE A 95 -1.65 18.50 0.15
C PHE A 95 -1.88 19.40 -1.07
N ASN A 96 -0.80 20.03 -1.52
CA ASN A 96 -0.74 20.75 -2.76
C ASN A 96 -0.33 19.80 -3.90
N ASN A 97 -0.90 19.97 -5.09
CA ASN A 97 -0.59 19.14 -6.26
C ASN A 97 0.88 19.21 -6.70
N SER A 98 1.65 20.21 -6.26
CA SER A 98 3.07 20.36 -6.58
C SER A 98 3.96 20.04 -5.38
N VAL A 99 4.01 20.92 -4.37
CA VAL A 99 4.91 20.76 -3.23
C VAL A 99 4.21 21.16 -1.94
N THR A 100 4.28 20.29 -0.93
CA THR A 100 3.78 20.54 0.42
C THR A 100 4.95 20.54 1.42
N ILE A 101 5.12 21.64 2.16
CA ILE A 101 6.16 21.76 3.19
C ILE A 101 5.51 21.69 4.57
N LEU A 102 5.84 20.65 5.34
CA LEU A 102 5.40 20.50 6.73
C LEU A 102 6.49 20.99 7.68
N TYR A 103 6.26 22.11 8.36
CA TYR A 103 7.22 22.76 9.26
C TYR A 103 6.61 23.10 10.62
N GLY A 104 7.46 23.43 11.59
CA GLY A 104 7.06 23.69 12.98
C GLY A 104 8.14 23.30 13.98
N LEU A 105 7.89 23.51 15.26
CA LEU A 105 8.85 23.23 16.34
C LEU A 105 9.18 21.73 16.47
N ASN A 106 10.31 21.43 17.11
CA ASN A 106 10.63 20.07 17.52
C ASN A 106 9.53 19.54 18.45
N GLY A 107 9.10 18.30 18.22
CA GLY A 107 7.96 17.71 18.94
C GLY A 107 6.58 18.07 18.41
N ALA A 108 6.43 18.96 17.41
CA ALA A 108 5.13 19.36 16.85
C ALA A 108 4.41 18.27 16.02
N GLY A 109 4.92 17.04 15.98
CA GLY A 109 4.26 15.93 15.28
C GLY A 109 4.61 15.74 13.79
N LYS A 110 5.50 16.56 13.22
CA LYS A 110 5.92 16.45 11.80
C LYS A 110 6.36 15.03 11.41
N SER A 111 7.23 14.43 12.22
CA SER A 111 7.70 13.05 11.99
C SER A 111 6.57 12.03 12.15
N SER A 112 5.57 12.27 12.99
CA SER A 112 4.40 11.39 13.13
C SER A 112 3.61 11.32 11.84
N TYR A 113 3.34 12.46 11.19
CA TYR A 113 2.67 12.48 9.89
C TYR A 113 3.47 11.75 8.80
N PHE A 114 4.80 11.89 8.80
CA PHE A 114 5.66 11.12 7.91
C PHE A 114 5.55 9.61 8.16
N LYS A 115 5.52 9.17 9.43
CA LYS A 115 5.34 7.75 9.77
C LYS A 115 4.02 7.19 9.26
N ILE A 116 2.92 7.95 9.41
CA ILE A 116 1.60 7.57 8.86
C ILE A 116 1.71 7.33 7.36
N LEU A 117 2.25 8.30 6.62
CA LEU A 117 2.41 8.17 5.16
C LEU A 117 3.28 6.97 4.79
N ASN A 118 4.41 6.77 5.48
CA ASN A 118 5.31 5.65 5.25
C ASN A 118 4.61 4.30 5.44
N GLU A 119 3.85 4.12 6.52
CA GLU A 119 3.19 2.84 6.77
C GLU A 119 2.03 2.58 5.80
N ILE A 120 1.26 3.61 5.40
CA ILE A 120 0.14 3.44 4.47
C ILE A 120 0.62 3.06 3.06
N VAL A 121 1.73 3.64 2.60
CA VAL A 121 2.28 3.33 1.26
C VAL A 121 3.19 2.10 1.24
N GLY A 122 3.36 1.41 2.37
CA GLY A 122 4.24 0.24 2.46
C GLY A 122 5.72 0.58 2.30
N GLY A 123 6.17 1.66 2.93
CA GLY A 123 7.54 2.18 2.82
C GLY A 123 8.61 1.15 3.17
N ASN A 124 9.79 1.31 2.58
CA ASN A 124 10.90 0.34 2.65
C ASN A 124 11.44 0.06 4.08
N GLN A 125 11.12 0.91 5.04
CA GLN A 125 11.49 0.73 6.44
C GLN A 125 10.23 0.81 7.28
N LYS A 126 9.97 -0.24 8.06
CA LYS A 126 8.92 -0.19 9.08
C LYS A 126 9.19 0.96 10.05
N LYS A 127 8.23 1.87 10.19
CA LYS A 127 8.25 2.96 11.15
C LYS A 127 7.15 2.74 12.17
N GLU A 128 7.55 2.38 13.37
CA GLU A 128 6.62 2.19 14.48
C GLU A 128 5.84 3.49 14.78
N ILE A 129 4.51 3.39 14.71
CA ILE A 129 3.55 4.38 15.16
C ILE A 129 3.15 3.98 16.58
N LEU A 130 3.47 4.85 17.55
CA LEU A 130 3.14 4.62 18.95
C LEU A 130 1.78 5.24 19.26
N SER A 131 1.14 4.77 20.33
CA SER A 131 -0.07 5.39 20.86
C SER A 131 0.24 6.74 21.51
N ASN A 132 -0.80 7.51 21.81
CA ASN A 132 -0.66 8.75 22.57
C ASN A 132 -0.26 8.46 24.01
N ILE A 133 0.95 8.86 24.40
CA ILE A 133 1.51 8.64 25.74
C ILE A 133 0.80 9.45 26.85
N TYR A 134 -0.02 10.44 26.47
CA TYR A 134 -0.78 11.25 27.43
C TYR A 134 -2.17 10.67 27.73
N LEU A 135 -2.52 9.51 27.17
CA LEU A 135 -3.78 8.81 27.44
C LEU A 135 -3.50 7.55 28.26
N ASP A 136 -4.33 7.28 29.27
CA ASP A 136 -4.21 6.09 30.12
C ASP A 136 -4.47 4.80 29.35
N THR A 137 -5.33 4.86 28.33
CA THR A 137 -5.68 3.74 27.46
C THR A 137 -5.25 4.01 26.02
N PRO A 138 -4.46 3.11 25.40
CA PRO A 138 -4.11 3.22 23.98
C PRO A 138 -5.36 3.29 23.11
N GLN A 139 -5.37 4.24 22.19
CA GLN A 139 -6.40 4.34 21.15
C GLN A 139 -5.96 3.57 19.91
N THR A 140 -6.92 2.99 19.19
CA THR A 140 -6.67 2.43 17.86
C THR A 140 -6.25 3.53 16.90
N ILE A 141 -5.27 3.23 16.04
CA ILE A 141 -4.86 4.13 14.95
C ILE A 141 -6.02 4.23 13.96
N ASP A 142 -6.47 5.46 13.72
CA ASP A 142 -7.56 5.76 12.79
C ASP A 142 -7.19 6.98 11.94
N VAL A 143 -7.02 6.75 10.64
CA VAL A 143 -6.51 7.71 9.67
C VAL A 143 -7.18 7.48 8.32
N ASN A 144 -7.62 8.55 7.67
CA ASN A 144 -8.09 8.53 6.30
C ASN A 144 -7.07 9.16 5.35
N ILE A 145 -6.91 8.55 4.16
CA ILE A 145 -6.17 9.13 3.04
C ILE A 145 -7.12 9.29 1.85
N PHE A 146 -7.03 10.45 1.23
CA PHE A 146 -7.77 10.80 0.03
C PHE A 146 -6.77 10.97 -1.12
N ILE A 147 -6.99 10.22 -2.21
CA ILE A 147 -6.19 10.18 -3.44
C ILE A 147 -7.05 10.49 -4.67
#